data_AF-A0A7R9DSR1-F1
#
_entry.id   AF-A0A7R9DSR1-F1
#
_cell.length_a   1.000
_cell.length_b   1.000
_cell.length_c   1.000
_cell.angle_alpha   90.00
_cell.angle_beta   90.00
_cell.angle_gamma   90.00
#
_symmetry.space_group_name_H-M   'P 1'
#
loop_
_entity.id
_entity.type
_entity.pdbx_description
1 polymer ?
#
loop_
_entity_poly.entity_id
_entity_poly.type
_entity_poly.pdbx_seq_one_letter_code
_entity_poly.pdbx_strand_id
1 'polypeptide(L)'
;SGCWSAGQSVSAPFLTPFSRLHDVFACFATPSVMWRPMRVELDTGEKVSDALRNAFDDLSSSDLTVTVQGKPIHVHKSLLKIRCQHFRSMFQDHWQEDTLSVLEMNQYSYNVYRAFLEYLYTDQVSLPPESALELLDLANAYCESHLKRRCEQIIKHGITVENAAMLYSTALVYQAK
;
A
#
# COMPACT_ATOMS: atom_id res chain seq x y z
N SER A 1 50.98 37.75 -21.21
CA SER A 1 49.80 37.31 -21.97
C SER A 1 48.59 37.39 -21.04
N GLY A 2 47.89 38.53 -20.93
CA GLY A 2 46.76 38.92 -21.79
C GLY A 2 45.63 37.88 -21.70
N CYS A 3 44.38 38.13 -21.28
CA CYS A 3 43.56 39.32 -21.37
C CYS A 3 42.37 39.25 -20.38
N TRP A 4 42.17 40.23 -19.49
CA TRP A 4 41.06 41.20 -19.43
C TRP A 4 39.59 40.68 -19.32
N SER A 5 38.98 41.05 -18.17
CA SER A 5 37.62 41.58 -17.93
C SER A 5 36.38 40.67 -17.91
N ALA A 6 35.85 40.56 -16.69
CA ALA A 6 34.43 40.49 -16.38
C ALA A 6 33.62 41.59 -17.11
N GLY A 7 32.43 41.26 -17.60
CA GLY A 7 31.43 42.24 -18.05
C GLY A 7 31.51 42.70 -19.51
N GLN A 8 31.74 41.79 -20.47
CA GLN A 8 31.62 42.18 -21.89
C GLN A 8 30.16 42.33 -22.33
N SER A 9 29.81 43.53 -22.78
CA SER A 9 28.66 43.75 -23.66
C SER A 9 29.01 43.16 -25.02
N VAL A 10 28.30 42.08 -25.39
CA VAL A 10 28.53 41.37 -26.65
C VAL A 10 28.09 42.27 -27.80
N SER A 11 29.06 42.85 -28.51
CA SER A 11 28.83 43.79 -29.62
C SER A 11 28.77 43.11 -30.99
N ALA A 12 29.18 41.84 -31.09
CA ALA A 12 29.04 41.02 -32.29
C ALA A 12 28.86 39.54 -31.93
N PRO A 13 28.02 38.79 -32.65
CA PRO A 13 27.82 37.37 -32.40
C PRO A 13 29.09 36.57 -32.74
N PHE A 14 29.48 35.66 -31.85
CA PHE A 14 30.57 34.71 -32.10
C PHE A 14 30.09 33.27 -31.83
N LEU A 15 30.68 32.30 -32.53
CA LEU A 15 30.29 30.90 -32.41
C LEU A 15 30.78 30.34 -31.08
N THR A 16 29.85 29.80 -30.28
CA THR A 16 30.19 29.16 -29.00
C THR A 16 30.62 27.71 -29.24
N PRO A 17 31.55 27.17 -28.43
CA PRO A 17 31.90 25.75 -28.49
C PRO A 17 30.82 24.84 -27.86
N PHE A 18 29.81 25.41 -27.21
CA PHE A 18 28.75 24.64 -26.54
C PHE A 18 27.71 24.16 -27.54
N SER A 19 27.36 22.88 -27.46
CA SER A 19 26.32 22.28 -28.28
C SER A 19 24.92 22.36 -27.64
N ARG A 20 24.83 22.77 -26.36
CA ARG A 20 23.58 22.81 -25.58
C ARG A 20 23.55 24.02 -24.65
N LEU A 21 22.37 24.64 -24.53
CA LEU A 21 22.16 25.80 -23.65
C LEU A 21 22.49 25.53 -22.18
N HIS A 22 22.27 24.30 -21.71
CA HIS A 22 22.55 23.93 -20.32
C HIS A 22 24.03 24.06 -19.94
N ASP A 23 24.94 23.78 -20.87
CA ASP A 23 26.38 23.86 -20.62
C ASP A 23 26.83 25.33 -20.50
N VAL A 24 26.18 26.23 -21.24
CA VAL A 24 26.37 27.69 -21.11
C VAL A 24 25.98 28.15 -19.72
N PHE A 25 24.77 27.80 -19.25
CA PHE A 25 24.31 28.18 -17.92
C PHE A 25 25.18 27.61 -16.80
N ALA A 26 25.70 26.39 -16.95
CA ALA A 26 26.61 25.80 -15.97
C ALA A 26 27.97 26.51 -15.89
N CYS A 27 28.58 26.82 -17.04
CA CYS A 27 29.90 27.44 -17.10
C CYS A 27 29.91 28.92 -16.72
N PHE A 28 28.84 29.67 -17.01
CA PHE A 28 28.80 31.12 -16.79
C PHE A 28 28.05 31.56 -15.52
N ALA A 29 27.43 30.63 -14.78
CA ALA A 29 26.94 30.94 -13.44
C ALA A 29 28.10 31.23 -12.48
N THR A 30 27.91 32.15 -11.54
CA THR A 30 28.88 32.42 -10.47
C THR A 30 28.18 32.30 -9.12
N PRO A 31 28.50 31.27 -8.31
CA PRO A 31 29.48 30.20 -8.58
C PRO A 31 29.05 29.27 -9.72
N SER A 32 30.00 28.54 -10.32
CA SER A 32 29.70 27.51 -11.33
C SER A 32 28.69 26.53 -10.74
N VAL A 33 27.55 26.35 -11.40
CA VAL A 33 26.49 25.42 -10.95
C VAL A 33 26.36 24.25 -11.90
N MET A 34 26.09 23.06 -11.38
CA MET A 34 25.65 21.94 -12.21
C MET A 34 24.14 22.03 -12.42
N TRP A 35 23.70 22.02 -13.68
CA TRP A 35 22.27 21.99 -14.00
C TRP A 35 21.65 20.59 -13.81
N ARG A 36 22.49 19.56 -13.77
CA ARG A 36 22.05 18.19 -13.52
C ARG A 36 21.68 18.05 -12.05
N PRO A 37 20.45 17.64 -11.72
CA PRO A 37 20.07 17.38 -10.34
C PRO A 37 21.05 16.39 -9.72
N MET A 38 21.59 16.73 -8.55
CA MET A 38 22.31 15.77 -7.73
C MET A 38 21.31 14.67 -7.35
N ARG A 39 21.51 13.45 -7.83
CA ARG A 39 20.77 12.29 -7.33
C ARG A 39 21.44 11.90 -6.02
N VAL A 40 20.84 12.31 -4.92
CA VAL A 40 21.19 11.79 -3.60
C VAL A 40 20.57 10.41 -3.51
N GLU A 41 21.40 9.37 -3.57
CA GLU A 41 21.00 8.04 -3.13
C GLU A 41 20.93 8.11 -1.60
N LEU A 42 19.76 8.49 -1.09
CA LEU A 42 19.47 8.35 0.33
C LEU A 42 19.51 6.85 0.62
N ASP A 43 20.35 6.45 1.58
CA ASP A 43 20.23 5.15 2.23
C ASP A 43 18.84 5.10 2.87
N THR A 44 17.85 4.66 2.09
CA THR A 44 16.50 4.49 2.56
C THR A 44 16.52 3.21 3.38
N GLY A 45 16.82 3.34 4.67
CA GLY A 45 16.55 2.29 5.64
C GLY A 45 15.12 1.76 5.51
N GLU A 46 14.85 0.60 6.12
CA GLU A 46 13.55 -0.07 6.04
C GLU A 46 12.40 0.90 6.35
N LYS A 47 11.45 1.02 5.42
CA LYS A 47 10.28 1.87 5.64
C LYS A 47 9.36 1.20 6.65
N VAL A 48 8.63 2.00 7.42
CA VAL A 48 7.60 1.49 8.34
C VAL A 48 6.59 0.58 7.63
N SER A 49 6.22 0.91 6.38
CA SER A 49 5.34 0.07 5.56
C SER A 49 5.93 -1.31 5.25
N ASP A 50 7.25 -1.39 5.07
CA ASP A 50 7.95 -2.63 4.79
C ASP A 50 8.05 -3.48 6.05
N ALA A 51 8.41 -2.86 7.17
CA ALA A 51 8.44 -3.51 8.48
C ALA A 51 7.06 -4.07 8.89
N LEU A 52 5.98 -3.29 8.71
CA LEU A 52 4.62 -3.76 8.99
C LEU A 52 4.23 -4.93 8.09
N ARG A 53 4.52 -4.84 6.79
CA ARG A 53 4.28 -5.95 5.86
C ARG A 53 5.04 -7.22 6.26
N ASN A 54 6.29 -7.08 6.72
CA ASN A 54 7.11 -8.20 7.16
C ASN A 54 6.62 -8.81 8.49
N ALA A 55 5.97 -8.02 9.34
CA ALA A 55 5.37 -8.48 10.59
C ALA A 55 4.02 -9.21 10.40
N PHE A 56 3.43 -9.19 9.19
CA PHE A 56 2.19 -9.91 8.93
C PHE A 56 2.45 -11.43 8.83
N ASP A 57 1.64 -12.22 9.55
CA ASP A 57 1.76 -13.69 9.61
C ASP A 57 3.11 -14.18 10.17
N ASP A 58 3.72 -13.38 11.06
CA ASP A 58 4.92 -13.74 11.80
C ASP A 58 4.59 -14.26 13.20
N LEU A 59 4.90 -15.54 13.43
CA LEU A 59 4.73 -16.20 14.72
C LEU A 59 5.60 -15.59 15.83
N SER A 60 6.77 -15.02 15.49
CA SER A 60 7.75 -14.60 16.49
C SER A 60 7.35 -13.34 17.27
N SER A 61 6.57 -12.47 16.64
CA SER A 61 6.14 -11.18 17.19
C SER A 61 4.64 -11.11 17.53
N SER A 62 3.82 -12.03 17.00
CA SER A 62 2.38 -12.04 17.19
C SER A 62 1.92 -12.35 18.62
N ASP A 63 0.79 -11.76 19.02
CA ASP A 63 0.09 -11.99 20.30
C ASP A 63 -1.32 -12.59 20.13
N LEU A 64 -1.72 -12.88 18.88
CA LEU A 64 -2.99 -13.48 18.52
C LEU A 64 -2.84 -14.40 17.30
N THR A 65 -3.44 -15.59 17.37
CA THR A 65 -3.62 -16.48 16.22
C THR A 65 -5.08 -16.44 15.78
N VAL A 66 -5.34 -16.05 14.53
CA VAL A 66 -6.65 -16.20 13.91
C VAL A 66 -6.68 -17.51 13.13
N THR A 67 -7.54 -18.43 13.53
CA THR A 67 -7.72 -19.71 12.84
C THR A 67 -8.92 -19.61 11.90
N VAL A 68 -8.67 -19.69 10.59
CA VAL A 68 -9.70 -19.65 9.56
C VAL A 68 -9.78 -21.00 8.86
N GLN A 69 -10.91 -21.70 8.97
CA GLN A 69 -11.07 -23.05 8.40
C GLN A 69 -9.95 -24.02 8.81
N GLY A 70 -9.52 -23.95 10.08
CA GLY A 70 -8.44 -24.76 10.64
C GLY A 70 -7.02 -24.32 10.28
N LYS A 71 -6.84 -23.24 9.52
CA LYS A 71 -5.52 -22.71 9.14
C LYS A 71 -5.18 -21.46 9.99
N PRO A 72 -4.01 -21.42 10.65
CA PRO A 72 -3.63 -20.29 11.49
C PRO A 72 -3.14 -19.09 10.65
N ILE A 73 -3.33 -17.89 11.18
CA ILE A 73 -2.77 -16.62 10.70
C ILE A 73 -2.30 -15.84 11.94
N HIS A 74 -1.03 -15.48 11.99
CA HIS A 74 -0.41 -14.84 13.16
C HIS A 74 -0.48 -13.32 13.05
N VAL A 75 -1.07 -12.65 14.04
CA VAL A 75 -1.36 -11.21 13.99
C VAL A 75 -1.19 -10.52 15.35
N HIS A 76 -1.18 -9.18 15.30
CA HIS A 76 -0.99 -8.30 16.44
C HIS A 76 -2.31 -7.62 16.83
N LYS A 77 -2.82 -7.86 18.04
CA LYS A 77 -4.05 -7.23 18.57
C LYS A 77 -3.99 -5.72 18.47
N SER A 78 -2.85 -5.12 18.81
CA SER A 78 -2.63 -3.67 18.77
C SER A 78 -2.88 -3.09 17.38
N LEU A 79 -2.35 -3.70 16.33
CA LEU A 79 -2.55 -3.23 14.97
C LEU A 79 -3.99 -3.41 14.51
N LEU A 80 -4.62 -4.54 14.83
CA LEU A 80 -6.04 -4.76 14.55
C LEU A 80 -6.93 -3.70 15.22
N LYS A 81 -6.69 -3.39 16.50
CA LYS A 81 -7.41 -2.33 17.24
C LYS A 81 -7.19 -0.96 16.64
N ILE A 82 -6.01 -0.65 16.13
CA ILE A 82 -5.71 0.64 15.49
C ILE A 82 -6.43 0.75 14.15
N ARG A 83 -6.42 -0.31 13.34
CA ARG A 83 -6.83 -0.27 11.94
C ARG A 83 -8.28 -0.64 11.69
N CYS A 84 -8.94 -1.34 12.62
CA CYS A 84 -10.31 -1.82 12.46
C CYS A 84 -11.18 -1.61 13.69
N GLN A 85 -12.32 -0.95 13.52
CA GLN A 85 -13.24 -0.66 14.63
C GLN A 85 -13.88 -1.93 15.20
N HIS A 86 -14.16 -2.94 14.37
CA HIS A 86 -14.70 -4.23 14.84
C HIS A 86 -13.78 -4.87 15.87
N PHE A 87 -12.49 -5.02 15.54
CA PHE A 87 -11.49 -5.55 16.47
C PHE A 87 -11.26 -4.63 17.67
N ARG A 88 -11.29 -3.32 17.48
CA ARG A 88 -11.24 -2.37 18.61
C ARG A 88 -12.33 -2.65 19.63
N SER A 89 -13.57 -2.78 19.17
CA SER A 89 -14.71 -3.09 20.05
C SER A 89 -14.61 -4.49 20.65
N MET A 90 -14.17 -5.48 19.87
CA MET A 90 -13.97 -6.86 20.34
C MET A 90 -12.96 -6.94 21.49
N PHE A 91 -11.87 -6.18 21.43
CA PHE A 91 -10.80 -6.19 22.44
C PHE A 91 -10.90 -5.03 23.46
N GLN A 92 -12.09 -4.48 23.71
CA GLN A 92 -12.29 -3.44 24.73
C GLN A 92 -12.34 -4.00 26.16
N ASP A 93 -12.84 -5.22 26.33
CA ASP A 93 -12.92 -5.87 27.63
C ASP A 93 -11.55 -6.43 28.02
N HIS A 94 -10.98 -5.93 29.13
CA HIS A 94 -9.63 -6.30 29.62
C HIS A 94 -9.45 -7.83 29.74
N TRP A 95 -10.52 -8.54 30.13
CA TRP A 95 -10.50 -9.99 30.25
C TRP A 95 -10.33 -10.71 28.90
N GLN A 96 -10.94 -10.20 27.82
CA GLN A 96 -10.79 -10.75 26.49
C GLN A 96 -9.43 -10.38 25.89
N GLU A 97 -8.91 -9.19 26.20
CA GLU A 97 -7.58 -8.76 25.75
C GLU A 97 -6.46 -9.65 26.31
N ASP A 98 -6.50 -9.96 27.61
CA ASP A 98 -5.45 -10.74 28.27
C ASP A 98 -5.55 -12.24 28.02
N THR A 99 -6.77 -12.78 27.88
CA THR A 99 -6.97 -14.24 27.85
C THR A 99 -7.08 -14.81 26.43
N LEU A 100 -7.51 -14.02 25.43
CA LEU A 100 -7.76 -14.54 24.09
C LEU A 100 -6.48 -14.58 23.26
N SER A 101 -5.86 -15.75 23.13
CA SER A 101 -4.71 -15.99 22.25
C SER A 101 -5.08 -16.60 20.91
N VAL A 102 -6.28 -17.19 20.78
CA VAL A 102 -6.78 -17.82 19.55
C VAL A 102 -8.19 -17.33 19.24
N LEU A 103 -8.40 -16.86 18.01
CA LEU A 103 -9.69 -16.45 17.48
C LEU A 103 -10.10 -17.36 16.32
N GLU A 104 -11.20 -18.09 16.46
CA GLU A 104 -11.72 -18.94 15.38
C GLU A 104 -12.71 -18.19 14.49
N MET A 105 -12.50 -18.26 13.16
CA MET A 105 -13.34 -17.62 12.15
C MET A 105 -13.72 -18.61 11.05
N ASN A 106 -15.01 -18.84 10.86
CA ASN A 106 -15.50 -19.80 9.86
C ASN A 106 -16.50 -19.21 8.86
N GLN A 107 -16.82 -17.91 8.97
CA GLN A 107 -17.81 -17.25 8.12
C GLN A 107 -17.32 -16.94 6.69
N TYR A 108 -16.00 -16.77 6.54
CA TYR A 108 -15.33 -16.38 5.30
C TYR A 108 -14.24 -17.37 4.93
N SER A 109 -13.91 -17.46 3.64
CA SER A 109 -12.80 -18.28 3.16
C SER A 109 -11.45 -17.82 3.73
N TYR A 110 -10.52 -18.76 3.91
CA TYR A 110 -9.16 -18.46 4.39
C TYR A 110 -8.48 -17.36 3.56
N ASN A 111 -8.56 -17.45 2.23
CA ASN A 111 -7.90 -16.49 1.34
C ASN A 111 -8.45 -15.07 1.53
N VAL A 112 -9.76 -14.93 1.70
CA VAL A 112 -10.41 -13.64 1.88
C VAL A 112 -10.12 -13.04 3.24
N TYR A 113 -10.22 -13.84 4.31
CA TYR A 113 -9.93 -13.35 5.66
C TYR A 113 -8.44 -13.01 5.82
N ARG A 114 -7.53 -13.80 5.22
CA ARG A 114 -6.10 -13.49 5.17
C ARG A 114 -5.83 -12.19 4.44
N ALA A 115 -6.44 -11.98 3.26
CA ALA A 115 -6.29 -10.73 2.51
C ALA A 115 -6.87 -9.52 3.27
N PHE A 116 -7.95 -9.70 4.03
CA PHE A 116 -8.48 -8.68 4.92
C PHE A 116 -7.49 -8.30 6.02
N LEU A 117 -6.91 -9.30 6.70
CA LEU A 117 -5.91 -9.03 7.74
C LEU A 117 -4.67 -8.38 7.14
N GLU A 118 -4.15 -8.86 6.01
CA GLU A 118 -3.01 -8.26 5.31
C GLU A 118 -3.26 -6.81 4.89
N TYR A 119 -4.50 -6.49 4.48
CA TYR A 119 -4.92 -5.13 4.20
C TYR A 119 -4.75 -4.21 5.40
N LEU A 120 -5.06 -4.67 6.62
CA LEU A 120 -4.89 -3.85 7.82
C LEU A 120 -3.42 -3.48 8.06
N TYR A 121 -2.47 -4.32 7.63
CA TYR A 121 -1.03 -4.04 7.75
C TYR A 121 -0.48 -3.16 6.64
N THR A 122 -1.01 -3.31 5.43
CA THR A 122 -0.31 -2.83 4.22
C THR A 122 -1.09 -1.80 3.43
N ASP A 123 -2.37 -1.60 3.72
CA ASP A 123 -3.31 -0.91 2.85
C ASP A 123 -3.26 -1.45 1.41
N GLN A 124 -2.95 -2.74 1.20
CA GLN A 124 -3.01 -3.41 -0.10
C GLN A 124 -3.98 -4.59 -0.10
N VAL A 125 -4.55 -4.86 -1.28
CA VAL A 125 -5.42 -6.03 -1.52
C VAL A 125 -5.00 -6.63 -2.84
N SER A 126 -4.68 -7.92 -2.82
CA SER A 126 -4.37 -8.70 -4.02
C SER A 126 -5.25 -9.95 -4.04
N LEU A 127 -6.46 -9.79 -4.57
CA LEU A 127 -7.41 -10.88 -4.77
C LEU A 127 -7.96 -10.85 -6.21
N PRO A 128 -8.30 -12.02 -6.76
CA PRO A 128 -9.01 -12.08 -8.03
C PRO A 128 -10.44 -11.51 -7.86
N PRO A 129 -11.05 -10.97 -8.94
CA PRO A 129 -12.38 -10.33 -8.88
C PRO A 129 -13.47 -11.20 -8.24
N GLU A 130 -13.37 -12.51 -8.41
CA GLU A 130 -14.27 -13.53 -7.88
C GLU A 130 -14.27 -13.56 -6.36
N SER A 131 -13.08 -13.48 -5.75
CA SER A 131 -12.92 -13.44 -4.28
C SER A 131 -13.16 -12.04 -3.71
N ALA A 132 -13.08 -10.99 -4.55
CA ALA A 132 -13.34 -9.62 -4.12
C ALA A 132 -14.80 -9.38 -3.71
N LEU A 133 -15.76 -10.19 -4.19
CA LEU A 133 -17.16 -10.15 -3.74
C LEU A 133 -17.31 -10.60 -2.28
N GLU A 134 -16.64 -11.68 -1.89
CA GLU A 134 -16.64 -12.16 -0.51
C GLU A 134 -15.91 -11.16 0.41
N LEU A 135 -14.79 -10.58 -0.06
CA LEU A 135 -14.08 -9.53 0.68
C LEU A 135 -14.93 -8.25 0.82
N LEU A 136 -15.75 -7.93 -0.19
CA LEU A 136 -16.69 -6.81 -0.13
C LEU A 136 -17.76 -7.03 0.95
N ASP A 137 -18.29 -8.25 1.05
CA ASP A 137 -19.21 -8.62 2.13
C ASP A 137 -18.57 -8.46 3.51
N LEU A 138 -17.36 -9.00 3.70
CA LEU A 138 -16.58 -8.83 4.94
C LEU A 138 -16.35 -7.35 5.27
N ALA A 139 -15.94 -6.55 4.27
CA ALA A 139 -15.72 -5.12 4.45
C ALA A 139 -16.99 -4.38 4.88
N ASN A 140 -18.17 -4.79 4.37
CA ASN A 140 -19.45 -4.25 4.85
C ASN A 140 -19.75 -4.68 6.28
N ALA A 141 -19.59 -5.97 6.60
CA ALA A 141 -19.84 -6.52 7.94
C ALA A 141 -19.00 -5.81 9.02
N TYR A 142 -17.75 -5.46 8.70
CA TYR A 142 -16.84 -4.78 9.62
C TYR A 142 -16.81 -3.25 9.45
N CYS A 143 -17.69 -2.70 8.61
CA CYS A 143 -17.83 -1.27 8.33
C CYS A 143 -16.55 -0.58 7.78
N GLU A 144 -15.73 -1.31 7.03
CA GLU A 144 -14.48 -0.84 6.44
C GLU A 144 -14.69 -0.15 5.08
N SER A 145 -15.09 1.12 5.13
CA SER A 145 -15.50 1.90 3.95
C SER A 145 -14.40 2.10 2.88
N HIS A 146 -13.13 2.15 3.29
CA HIS A 146 -12.01 2.25 2.35
C HIS A 146 -11.78 0.93 1.59
N LEU A 147 -11.82 -0.19 2.31
CA LEU A 147 -11.70 -1.52 1.73
C LEU A 147 -12.86 -1.81 0.78
N LYS A 148 -14.09 -1.48 1.20
CA LYS A 148 -15.30 -1.59 0.38
C LYS A 148 -15.13 -0.97 -1.00
N ARG A 149 -14.72 0.32 -1.05
CA ARG A 149 -14.49 1.04 -2.30
C ARG A 149 -13.43 0.37 -3.16
N ARG A 150 -12.40 -0.21 -2.55
CA ARG A 150 -11.36 -0.91 -3.30
C ARG A 150 -11.85 -2.23 -3.88
N CYS A 151 -12.65 -3.00 -3.13
CA CYS A 151 -13.29 -4.21 -3.66
C CYS A 151 -14.20 -3.87 -4.84
N GLU A 152 -15.01 -2.82 -4.74
CA GLU A 152 -15.85 -2.32 -5.84
C GLU A 152 -15.02 -1.98 -7.09
N GLN A 153 -13.85 -1.37 -6.91
CA GLN A 153 -12.93 -1.09 -8.02
C GLN A 153 -12.34 -2.36 -8.64
N ILE A 154 -11.88 -3.32 -7.82
CA ILE A 154 -11.34 -4.60 -8.30
C ILE A 154 -12.39 -5.35 -9.12
N ILE A 155 -13.62 -5.43 -8.61
CA ILE A 155 -14.74 -6.08 -9.29
C ILE A 155 -15.04 -5.35 -10.60
N LYS A 156 -15.23 -4.03 -10.56
CA LYS A 156 -15.61 -3.24 -11.73
C LYS A 156 -14.61 -3.36 -12.89
N HIS A 157 -13.31 -3.35 -12.59
CA HIS A 157 -12.26 -3.43 -13.63
C HIS A 157 -11.87 -4.87 -13.98
N GLY A 158 -12.27 -5.84 -13.17
CA GLY A 158 -11.98 -7.26 -13.36
C GLY A 158 -13.09 -8.06 -14.05
N ILE A 159 -14.21 -7.43 -14.39
CA ILE A 159 -15.29 -8.08 -15.16
C ILE A 159 -14.81 -8.34 -16.59
N THR A 160 -14.93 -9.59 -17.01
CA THR A 160 -14.66 -10.12 -18.35
C THR A 160 -15.87 -10.92 -18.82
N VAL A 161 -15.94 -11.26 -20.11
CA VAL A 161 -17.05 -12.07 -20.65
C VAL A 161 -17.07 -13.44 -19.99
N GLU A 162 -15.89 -13.98 -19.67
CA GLU A 162 -15.68 -15.30 -19.11
C GLU A 162 -16.13 -15.40 -17.65
N ASN A 163 -15.92 -14.36 -16.84
CA ASN A 163 -16.27 -14.38 -15.42
C ASN A 163 -17.60 -13.68 -15.07
N ALA A 164 -18.23 -12.95 -16.02
CA ALA A 164 -19.45 -12.18 -15.77
C ALA A 164 -20.60 -13.01 -15.18
N ALA A 165 -20.87 -14.20 -15.74
CA ALA A 165 -21.97 -15.05 -15.27
C ALA A 165 -21.76 -15.55 -13.83
N MET A 166 -20.51 -15.92 -13.51
CA MET A 166 -20.17 -16.39 -12.17
C MET A 166 -20.14 -15.23 -11.16
N LEU A 167 -19.59 -14.07 -11.50
CA LEU A 167 -19.65 -12.89 -10.65
C LEU A 167 -21.09 -12.48 -10.32
N TYR A 168 -22.00 -12.55 -11.31
CA TYR A 168 -23.42 -12.29 -11.08
C TYR A 168 -24.04 -13.32 -10.12
N SER A 169 -23.79 -14.61 -10.34
CA SER A 169 -24.28 -15.67 -9.46
C SER A 169 -23.75 -15.51 -8.02
N THR A 170 -22.46 -15.20 -7.86
CA THR A 170 -21.83 -14.98 -6.55
C THR A 170 -22.40 -13.74 -5.87
N ALA A 171 -22.63 -12.65 -6.60
CA ALA A 171 -23.24 -11.44 -6.05
C ALA A 171 -24.64 -11.69 -5.47
N LEU A 172 -25.46 -12.53 -6.13
CA LEU A 172 -26.78 -12.92 -5.61
C LEU A 172 -26.68 -13.67 -4.28
N VAL A 173 -25.67 -14.52 -4.10
CA VAL A 173 -25.46 -15.25 -2.84
C VAL A 173 -25.14 -14.30 -1.69
N TYR A 174 -24.32 -13.27 -1.92
CA TYR A 174 -23.96 -12.29 -0.89
C TYR A 174 -25.04 -11.23 -0.66
N GLN A 175 -25.93 -10.94 -1.62
CA GLN A 175 -27.09 -10.07 -1.40
C GLN A 175 -28.23 -10.76 -0.63
N ALA A 176 -28.26 -12.10 -0.61
CA ALA A 176 -29.31 -12.89 0.02
C ALA A 176 -29.04 -13.27 1.48
N LYS A 177 -27.92 -12.82 2.07
CA LYS A 177 -27.57 -13.00 3.49
C LYS A 177 -27.84 -11.73 4.28
#